data_AF-A0AAV2QC35-F1
#
_entry.id   AF-A0AAV2QC35-F1
#
_cell.length_a   1.000
_cell.length_b   1.000
_cell.length_c   1.000
_cell.angle_alpha   90.00
_cell.angle_beta   90.00
_cell.angle_gamma   90.00
#
_symmetry.space_group_name_H-M   'P 1'
#
loop_
_entity.id
_entity.type
_entity.pdbx_description
1 polymer ?
#
loop_
_entity_poly.entity_id
_entity_poly.type
_entity_poly.pdbx_seq_one_letter_code
_entity_poly.pdbx_strand_id
1 'polypeptide(L)'
;MSSTSSTYTILTRNDSYFEYHGNKLKTIASSTDTTLTRNDSYCENHVTMEVKDLWFLRFQIIMPILVTMVVISHCFCLIVTRRANLRGKHFNQYYNAMSVVELVTATMYLPLFINSESCVFNNYALAFYNTYFGLTSINCNRTIGVYILVFLSYDRFLAVQPSLKFQQVRNSTIARTRLIIMVVFVVLCYIPVICLGEVIPLSYGRWVGVSVMLKKAKEGPWLKFLKFCFLMLCNFVPCVCLNVLSCGRTMGLAKRKAGNQGILYT
;
A
#
# COMPACT_ATOMS: atom_id res chain seq x y z
N MET A 1 6.48 -27.94 51.34
CA MET A 1 6.10 -26.68 50.66
C MET A 1 4.70 -26.86 50.11
N SER A 2 3.69 -26.39 50.84
CA SER A 2 2.27 -26.55 50.52
C SER A 2 1.82 -25.44 49.58
N SER A 3 1.49 -25.78 48.34
CA SER A 3 0.85 -24.88 47.37
C SER A 3 -0.62 -24.70 47.73
N THR A 4 -0.99 -23.54 48.29
CA THR A 4 -2.39 -23.13 48.45
C THR A 4 -2.97 -22.75 47.09
N SER A 5 -3.89 -23.58 46.60
CA SER A 5 -4.69 -23.32 45.41
C SER A 5 -5.83 -22.36 45.78
N SER A 6 -5.79 -21.14 45.26
CA SER A 6 -6.83 -20.13 45.49
C SER A 6 -7.95 -20.33 44.48
N THR A 7 -9.09 -20.86 44.93
CA THR A 7 -10.32 -20.97 44.15
C THR A 7 -11.02 -19.61 44.11
N TYR A 8 -11.20 -19.04 42.93
CA TYR A 8 -11.95 -17.79 42.73
C TYR A 8 -13.40 -18.12 42.36
N THR A 9 -14.36 -17.54 43.08
CA THR A 9 -15.79 -17.66 42.77
C THR A 9 -16.28 -16.30 42.28
N ILE A 10 -16.63 -16.23 40.98
CA ILE A 10 -17.21 -15.04 40.38
C ILE A 10 -18.73 -15.15 40.53
N LEU A 11 -19.34 -14.30 41.37
CA LEU A 11 -20.79 -14.18 41.48
C LEU A 11 -21.26 -13.01 40.62
N THR A 12 -22.15 -13.29 39.67
CA THR A 12 -22.80 -12.28 38.84
C THR A 12 -24.21 -12.01 39.36
N ARG A 13 -24.46 -10.77 39.77
CA ARG A 13 -25.81 -10.25 39.97
C ARG A 13 -25.83 -8.79 39.57
N ASN A 14 -26.59 -8.47 38.52
CA ASN A 14 -26.81 -7.12 37.99
C ASN A 14 -25.51 -6.33 37.70
N ASP A 15 -24.81 -6.75 36.64
CA ASP A 15 -23.84 -5.96 35.86
C ASP A 15 -22.72 -5.23 36.62
N SER A 16 -22.36 -5.72 37.80
CA SER A 16 -21.24 -5.20 38.58
C SER A 16 -20.26 -6.33 38.97
N TYR A 17 -18.99 -6.15 38.59
CA TYR A 17 -17.91 -7.07 38.94
C TYR A 17 -17.33 -6.64 40.29
N PHE A 18 -17.33 -7.54 41.27
CA PHE A 18 -16.68 -7.32 42.56
C PHE A 18 -15.48 -8.26 42.69
N GLU A 19 -14.28 -7.69 42.84
CA GLU A 19 -13.07 -8.44 43.13
C GLU A 19 -12.79 -8.36 44.65
N TYR A 20 -12.83 -9.51 45.32
CA TYR A 20 -12.68 -9.59 46.77
C TYR A 20 -11.21 -9.83 47.14
N HIS A 21 -10.55 -8.84 47.73
CA HIS A 21 -9.15 -8.92 48.15
C HIS A 21 -9.02 -8.51 49.62
N GLY A 22 -9.24 -9.45 50.54
CA GLY A 22 -9.17 -9.18 51.99
C GLY A 22 -10.17 -8.12 52.47
N ASN A 23 -10.13 -7.76 53.75
CA ASN A 23 -11.14 -6.94 54.46
C ASN A 23 -11.28 -5.47 53.99
N LYS A 24 -10.96 -5.14 52.75
CA LYS A 24 -11.19 -3.82 52.14
C LYS A 24 -12.00 -3.96 50.85
N LEU A 25 -13.26 -3.52 50.90
CA LEU A 25 -14.05 -3.24 49.71
C LEU A 25 -13.41 -2.06 48.96
N LYS A 26 -12.85 -2.34 47.78
CA LYS A 26 -12.44 -1.31 46.83
C LYS A 26 -13.49 -1.28 45.73
N THR A 27 -14.29 -0.21 45.67
CA THR A 27 -15.24 0.02 44.58
C THR A 27 -14.46 0.26 43.30
N ILE A 28 -14.37 -0.74 42.43
CA ILE A 28 -13.88 -0.57 41.06
C ILE A 28 -15.07 -0.05 40.25
N ALA A 29 -14.92 1.17 39.75
CA ALA A 29 -15.74 1.92 38.79
C ALA A 29 -17.07 1.29 38.32
N SER A 30 -18.12 2.12 38.42
CA SER A 30 -19.40 1.95 37.73
C SER A 30 -19.20 1.57 36.26
N SER A 31 -19.64 0.37 35.92
CA SER A 31 -19.62 -0.25 34.60
C SER A 31 -20.68 0.37 33.70
N THR A 32 -20.39 1.55 33.14
CA THR A 32 -21.10 2.00 31.92
C THR A 32 -20.22 2.77 30.92
N ASP A 33 -18.99 3.15 31.26
CA ASP A 33 -18.14 4.01 30.38
C ASP A 33 -16.74 3.48 30.03
N THR A 34 -16.38 2.24 30.41
CA THR A 34 -15.05 1.69 30.12
C THR A 34 -14.87 1.15 28.69
N THR A 35 -15.95 1.00 27.92
CA THR A 35 -15.87 0.69 26.48
C THR A 35 -15.76 1.93 25.59
N LEU A 36 -16.24 3.10 26.05
CA LEU A 36 -16.08 4.37 25.35
C LEU A 36 -14.61 4.85 25.40
N THR A 37 -14.02 4.87 26.59
CA THR A 37 -12.64 5.39 26.78
C THR A 37 -11.55 4.60 26.06
N ARG A 38 -11.76 3.31 25.78
CA ARG A 38 -10.76 2.49 25.06
C ARG A 38 -10.78 2.71 23.54
N ASN A 39 -11.95 3.02 22.97
CA ASN A 39 -12.11 3.16 21.52
C ASN A 39 -11.84 4.58 21.03
N ASP A 40 -12.11 5.59 21.87
CA ASP A 40 -11.80 7.00 21.54
C ASP A 40 -10.28 7.24 21.47
N SER A 41 -9.48 6.50 22.26
CA SER A 41 -8.01 6.58 22.25
C SER A 41 -7.33 6.18 20.93
N TYR A 42 -8.02 5.47 20.03
CA TYR A 42 -7.45 5.09 18.72
C TYR A 42 -7.51 6.23 17.69
N CYS A 43 -8.43 7.18 17.85
CA CYS A 43 -8.62 8.31 16.94
C CYS A 43 -8.19 9.64 17.58
N GLU A 44 -8.25 9.73 18.90
CA GLU A 44 -8.00 10.93 19.68
C GLU A 44 -6.59 10.93 20.26
N ASN A 45 -5.59 11.00 19.38
CA ASN A 45 -4.36 11.68 19.78
C ASN A 45 -4.69 13.17 19.74
N HIS A 46 -4.42 13.93 20.81
CA HIS A 46 -4.58 15.39 20.86
C HIS A 46 -3.88 16.06 19.65
N VAL A 47 -4.62 16.24 18.56
CA VAL A 47 -4.16 16.96 17.37
C VAL A 47 -4.22 18.43 17.75
N THR A 48 -3.07 19.03 18.05
CA THR A 48 -2.94 20.47 18.26
C THR A 48 -3.54 21.22 17.07
N MET A 49 -4.06 22.44 17.27
CA MET A 49 -4.69 23.23 16.19
C MET A 49 -3.77 23.33 14.95
N GLU A 50 -2.45 23.44 15.18
CA GLU A 50 -1.43 23.44 14.12
C GLU A 50 -1.45 22.19 13.24
N VAL A 51 -1.69 21.02 13.83
CA VAL A 51 -1.69 19.75 13.08
C VAL A 51 -2.97 19.62 12.26
N LYS A 52 -4.11 20.15 12.73
CA LYS A 52 -5.36 20.17 11.94
C LYS A 52 -5.23 21.02 10.67
N ASP A 53 -4.56 22.18 10.78
CA ASP A 53 -4.34 23.06 9.63
C ASP A 53 -3.41 22.43 8.59
N LEU A 54 -2.36 21.73 9.03
CA LEU A 54 -1.44 20.98 8.16
C LEU A 54 -2.15 19.86 7.41
N TRP A 55 -3.01 19.12 8.10
CA TRP A 55 -3.82 18.04 7.52
C TRP A 55 -4.84 18.57 6.50
N PHE A 56 -5.53 19.66 6.84
CA PHE A 56 -6.42 20.36 5.91
C PHE A 56 -5.67 20.81 4.64
N LEU A 57 -4.53 21.50 4.80
CA LEU A 57 -3.70 21.95 3.68
C LEU A 57 -3.28 20.77 2.78
N ARG A 58 -2.83 19.67 3.39
CA ARG A 58 -2.37 18.49 2.67
C ARG A 58 -3.49 17.84 1.85
N PHE A 59 -4.64 17.56 2.46
CA PHE A 59 -5.69 16.76 1.80
C PHE A 59 -6.68 17.57 0.98
N GLN A 60 -6.95 18.83 1.34
CA GLN A 60 -7.93 19.66 0.63
C GLN A 60 -7.30 20.50 -0.47
N ILE A 61 -6.00 20.83 -0.38
CA ILE A 61 -5.33 21.71 -1.36
C ILE A 61 -4.27 20.94 -2.14
N ILE A 62 -3.25 20.41 -1.46
CA ILE A 62 -2.07 19.85 -2.14
C ILE A 62 -2.43 18.58 -2.92
N MET A 63 -3.12 17.62 -2.28
CA MET A 63 -3.41 16.34 -2.92
C MET A 63 -4.35 16.45 -4.14
N PRO A 64 -5.43 17.25 -4.14
CA PRO A 64 -6.26 17.44 -5.33
C PRO A 64 -5.49 18.05 -6.51
N ILE A 65 -4.59 19.00 -6.26
CA ILE A 65 -3.72 19.57 -7.29
C ILE A 65 -2.80 18.48 -7.87
N LEU A 66 -2.17 17.66 -7.02
CA LEU A 66 -1.33 16.56 -7.49
C LEU A 66 -2.13 15.52 -8.29
N VAL A 67 -3.32 15.13 -7.83
CA VAL A 67 -4.16 14.15 -8.54
C VAL A 67 -4.62 14.68 -9.89
N THR A 68 -5.02 15.95 -9.98
CA THR A 68 -5.38 16.56 -11.27
C THR A 68 -4.20 16.61 -12.24
N MET A 69 -2.99 16.96 -11.77
CA MET A 69 -1.77 16.89 -12.58
C MET A 69 -1.46 15.48 -13.07
N VAL A 70 -1.60 14.46 -12.20
CA VAL A 70 -1.42 13.04 -12.55
C VAL A 70 -2.42 12.62 -13.63
N VAL A 71 -3.71 12.95 -13.46
CA VAL A 71 -4.75 12.61 -14.44
C VAL A 71 -4.44 13.24 -15.80
N ILE A 72 -4.13 14.54 -15.84
CA ILE A 72 -3.81 15.24 -17.10
C ILE A 72 -2.58 14.62 -17.78
N SER A 73 -1.51 14.38 -17.01
CA SER A 73 -0.25 13.83 -17.53
C SER A 73 -0.45 12.44 -18.13
N HIS A 74 -1.15 11.55 -17.42
CA HIS A 74 -1.36 10.18 -17.89
C HIS A 74 -2.40 10.07 -19.01
N CYS A 75 -3.40 10.96 -19.06
CA CYS A 75 -4.27 11.10 -20.21
C CYS A 75 -3.48 11.52 -21.46
N PHE A 76 -2.58 12.49 -21.33
CA PHE A 76 -1.69 12.89 -22.42
C PHE A 76 -0.78 11.75 -22.86
N CYS A 77 -0.18 11.01 -21.91
CA CYS A 77 0.61 9.83 -22.21
C CYS A 77 -0.18 8.79 -23.03
N LEU A 78 -1.42 8.48 -22.64
CA LEU A 78 -2.28 7.55 -23.38
C LEU A 78 -2.63 8.04 -24.79
N ILE A 79 -2.85 9.34 -24.97
CA ILE A 79 -3.12 9.92 -26.29
C ILE A 79 -1.87 9.79 -27.18
N VAL A 80 -0.69 10.08 -26.64
CA VAL A 80 0.58 10.01 -27.36
C VAL A 80 0.91 8.56 -27.74
N THR A 81 0.80 7.61 -26.83
CA THR A 81 1.12 6.20 -27.07
C THR A 81 0.15 5.51 -28.05
N ARG A 82 -1.06 6.05 -28.23
CA ARG A 82 -2.02 5.58 -29.25
C ARG A 82 -1.64 5.99 -30.68
N ARG A 83 -0.77 6.98 -30.88
CA ARG A 83 -0.35 7.38 -32.24
C ARG A 83 0.54 6.29 -32.86
N ALA A 84 0.13 5.79 -34.03
CA ALA A 84 0.74 4.65 -34.72
C ALA A 84 2.21 4.86 -35.16
N ASN A 85 2.71 6.09 -35.12
CA ASN A 85 4.07 6.45 -35.58
C ASN A 85 5.18 6.24 -34.54
N LEU A 86 4.86 5.81 -33.31
CA LEU A 86 5.89 5.55 -32.31
C LEU A 86 6.54 4.17 -32.54
N ARG A 87 7.79 4.18 -33.02
CA ARG A 87 8.64 3.00 -33.23
C ARG A 87 8.87 2.24 -31.92
N GLY A 88 8.06 1.23 -31.63
CA GLY A 88 8.25 0.34 -30.49
C GLY A 88 6.95 -0.17 -29.87
N LYS A 89 6.16 -0.95 -30.61
CA LYS A 89 4.87 -1.51 -30.13
C LYS A 89 4.97 -2.15 -28.74
N HIS A 90 6.08 -2.81 -28.45
CA HIS A 90 6.36 -3.46 -27.16
C HIS A 90 6.59 -2.45 -26.01
N PHE A 91 7.35 -1.37 -26.24
CA PHE A 91 7.53 -0.32 -25.23
C PHE A 91 6.21 0.41 -24.93
N ASN A 92 5.40 0.66 -25.96
CA ASN A 92 4.10 1.32 -25.80
C ASN A 92 3.16 0.53 -24.88
N GLN A 93 3.27 -0.80 -24.84
CA GLN A 93 2.45 -1.63 -23.94
C GLN A 93 2.73 -1.33 -22.46
N TYR A 94 4.00 -1.19 -22.07
CA TYR A 94 4.36 -0.85 -20.69
C TYR A 94 3.90 0.56 -20.31
N TYR A 95 4.09 1.55 -21.19
CA TYR A 95 3.62 2.92 -20.94
C TYR A 95 2.10 3.00 -20.87
N ASN A 96 1.38 2.24 -21.69
CA ASN A 96 -0.07 2.13 -21.61
C ASN A 96 -0.51 1.51 -20.29
N ALA A 97 0.09 0.37 -19.90
CA ALA A 97 -0.21 -0.28 -18.64
C ALA A 97 0.07 0.65 -17.44
N MET A 98 1.23 1.32 -17.44
CA MET A 98 1.60 2.30 -16.41
C MET A 98 0.57 3.42 -16.31
N SER A 99 0.17 4.00 -17.45
CA SER A 99 -0.79 5.12 -17.46
C SER A 99 -2.18 4.69 -17.00
N VAL A 100 -2.62 3.47 -17.33
CA VAL A 100 -3.87 2.92 -16.81
C VAL A 100 -3.81 2.73 -15.30
N VAL A 101 -2.72 2.16 -14.77
CA VAL A 101 -2.54 1.94 -13.33
C VAL A 101 -2.54 3.26 -12.56
N GLU A 102 -1.86 4.29 -13.06
CA GLU A 102 -1.82 5.61 -12.42
C GLU A 102 -3.19 6.32 -12.47
N LEU A 103 -3.94 6.19 -13.56
CA LEU A 103 -5.32 6.70 -13.64
C LEU A 103 -6.26 5.98 -12.67
N VAL A 104 -6.15 4.65 -12.55
CA VAL A 104 -6.90 3.88 -11.56
C VAL A 104 -6.50 4.28 -10.14
N THR A 105 -5.22 4.55 -9.90
CA THR A 105 -4.75 5.04 -8.60
C THR A 105 -5.36 6.41 -8.29
N ALA A 106 -5.36 7.32 -9.25
CA ALA A 106 -5.95 8.66 -9.14
C ALA A 106 -7.45 8.60 -8.77
N THR A 107 -8.22 7.69 -9.37
CA THR A 107 -9.65 7.54 -9.02
C THR A 107 -9.84 6.97 -7.60
N MET A 108 -8.95 6.07 -7.16
CA MET A 108 -8.96 5.54 -5.79
C MET A 108 -8.59 6.57 -4.72
N TYR A 109 -7.95 7.69 -5.09
CA TYR A 109 -7.72 8.82 -4.18
C TYR A 109 -8.98 9.66 -3.94
N LEU A 110 -9.97 9.67 -4.83
CA LEU A 110 -11.16 10.51 -4.70
C LEU A 110 -11.94 10.28 -3.39
N PRO A 111 -12.22 9.04 -2.97
CA PRO A 111 -12.92 8.80 -1.70
C PRO A 111 -12.12 9.24 -0.47
N LEU A 112 -10.79 9.33 -0.57
CA LEU A 112 -9.95 9.83 0.53
C LEU A 112 -10.07 11.35 0.70
N PHE A 113 -10.39 12.09 -0.35
CA PHE A 113 -10.63 13.54 -0.26
C PHE A 113 -11.96 13.87 0.40
N ILE A 114 -13.00 13.11 0.03
CA ILE A 114 -14.36 13.33 0.54
C ILE A 114 -14.43 13.00 2.03
N ASN A 115 -13.70 11.96 2.47
CA ASN A 115 -13.76 11.48 3.84
C ASN A 115 -12.54 11.92 4.64
N SER A 116 -12.26 13.23 4.59
CA SER A 116 -11.13 13.85 5.26
C SER A 116 -10.98 13.34 6.70
N GLU A 117 -9.94 12.52 6.90
CA GLU A 117 -9.29 12.08 8.15
C GLU A 117 -10.12 11.56 9.31
N SER A 118 -11.45 11.54 9.20
CA SER A 118 -12.28 11.00 10.25
C SER A 118 -12.08 9.50 10.24
N CYS A 119 -11.33 9.00 11.23
CA CYS A 119 -11.26 7.57 11.52
C CYS A 119 -12.63 6.97 11.84
N VAL A 120 -13.60 7.85 12.14
CA VAL A 120 -15.00 7.55 12.41
C VAL A 120 -15.85 7.88 11.17
N PHE A 121 -16.61 6.90 10.70
CA PHE A 121 -17.52 6.99 9.57
C PHE A 121 -18.97 6.88 10.03
N ASN A 122 -19.87 7.65 9.41
CA ASN A 122 -21.31 7.58 9.67
C ASN A 122 -22.01 6.45 8.89
N ASN A 123 -21.29 5.77 8.00
CA ASN A 123 -21.83 4.71 7.16
C ASN A 123 -20.90 3.49 7.17
N TYR A 124 -21.46 2.31 7.46
CA TYR A 124 -20.75 1.03 7.43
C TYR A 124 -20.07 0.77 6.08
N ALA A 125 -20.77 1.04 4.97
CA ALA A 125 -20.22 0.78 3.63
C ALA A 125 -18.95 1.58 3.35
N LEU A 126 -18.91 2.81 3.85
CA LEU A 126 -17.76 3.70 3.73
C LEU A 126 -16.60 3.25 4.63
N ALA A 127 -16.89 2.87 5.87
CA ALA A 127 -15.91 2.30 6.79
C ALA A 127 -15.30 1.02 6.23
N PHE A 128 -16.14 0.14 5.68
CA PHE A 128 -15.74 -1.09 5.02
C PHE A 128 -14.83 -0.80 3.82
N TYR A 129 -15.27 0.08 2.90
CA TYR A 129 -14.46 0.45 1.74
C TYR A 129 -13.09 1.01 2.14
N ASN A 130 -13.04 1.95 3.09
CA ASN A 130 -11.78 2.58 3.46
C ASN A 130 -10.83 1.62 4.20
N THR A 131 -11.37 0.71 5.02
CA THR A 131 -10.60 -0.27 5.78
C THR A 131 -9.95 -1.32 4.87
N TYR A 132 -10.74 -1.90 3.97
CA TYR A 132 -10.32 -3.01 3.13
C TYR A 132 -9.64 -2.54 1.85
N PHE A 133 -10.23 -1.55 1.17
CA PHE A 133 -9.79 -1.14 -0.16
C PHE A 133 -9.01 0.17 -0.18
N GLY A 134 -9.35 1.17 0.64
CA GLY A 134 -8.85 2.55 0.55
C GLY A 134 -7.34 2.67 0.30
N LEU A 135 -6.55 2.77 1.37
CA LEU A 135 -5.10 2.95 1.23
C LEU A 135 -4.39 1.72 0.66
N THR A 136 -4.95 0.52 0.89
CA THR A 136 -4.37 -0.75 0.45
C THR A 136 -4.36 -0.87 -1.07
N SER A 137 -5.43 -0.48 -1.77
CA SER A 137 -5.50 -0.52 -3.23
C SER A 137 -4.58 0.51 -3.87
N ILE A 138 -4.42 1.68 -3.26
CA ILE A 138 -3.49 2.71 -3.73
C ILE A 138 -2.06 2.19 -3.67
N ASN A 139 -1.66 1.60 -2.54
CA ASN A 139 -0.34 1.01 -2.39
C ASN A 139 -0.13 -0.16 -3.36
N CYS A 140 -1.15 -1.01 -3.54
CA CYS A 140 -1.12 -2.11 -4.50
C CYS A 140 -0.83 -1.61 -5.93
N ASN A 141 -1.60 -0.62 -6.40
CA ASN A 141 -1.38 -0.03 -7.72
C ASN A 141 0.00 0.65 -7.83
N ARG A 142 0.46 1.34 -6.80
CA ARG A 142 1.81 1.92 -6.75
C ARG A 142 2.88 0.84 -6.91
N THR A 143 2.75 -0.28 -6.20
CA THR A 143 3.67 -1.42 -6.34
C THR A 143 3.64 -1.99 -7.76
N ILE A 144 2.44 -2.16 -8.35
CA ILE A 144 2.30 -2.58 -9.75
C ILE A 144 3.08 -1.62 -10.68
N GLY A 145 2.91 -0.31 -10.51
CA GLY A 145 3.62 0.71 -11.30
C GLY A 145 5.14 0.59 -11.20
N VAL A 146 5.68 0.40 -9.99
CA VAL A 146 7.12 0.20 -9.79
C VAL A 146 7.60 -1.07 -10.49
N TYR A 147 6.87 -2.18 -10.40
CA TYR A 147 7.23 -3.41 -11.10
C TYR A 147 7.16 -3.27 -12.64
N ILE A 148 6.22 -2.49 -13.17
CA ILE A 148 6.20 -2.14 -14.60
C ILE A 148 7.52 -1.45 -15.00
N LEU A 149 8.03 -0.53 -14.18
CA LEU A 149 9.33 0.11 -14.42
C LEU A 149 10.50 -0.86 -14.34
N VAL A 150 10.45 -1.87 -13.45
CA VAL A 150 11.45 -2.94 -13.38
C VAL A 150 11.48 -3.72 -14.69
N PHE A 151 10.33 -4.18 -15.19
CA PHE A 151 10.25 -4.91 -16.46
C PHE A 151 10.67 -4.06 -17.66
N LEU A 152 10.30 -2.79 -17.68
CA LEU A 152 10.76 -1.86 -18.70
C LEU A 152 12.29 -1.68 -18.68
N SER A 153 12.88 -1.56 -17.50
CA SER A 153 14.34 -1.47 -17.32
C SER A 153 15.04 -2.76 -17.70
N TYR A 154 14.44 -3.90 -17.41
CA TYR A 154 14.94 -5.23 -17.79
C TYR A 154 14.98 -5.37 -19.31
N ASP A 155 13.89 -5.03 -20.00
CA ASP A 155 13.83 -5.11 -21.46
C ASP A 155 14.82 -4.13 -22.13
N ARG A 156 15.05 -2.95 -21.53
CA ARG A 156 16.10 -2.00 -21.98
C ARG A 156 17.51 -2.53 -21.75
N PHE A 157 17.75 -3.21 -20.63
CA PHE A 157 19.03 -3.84 -20.35
C PHE A 157 19.35 -4.93 -21.37
N LEU A 158 18.37 -5.79 -21.67
CA LEU A 158 18.52 -6.83 -22.69
C LEU A 158 18.76 -6.26 -24.10
N ALA A 159 18.19 -5.10 -24.43
CA ALA A 159 18.42 -4.44 -25.72
C ALA A 159 19.89 -4.00 -25.94
N VAL A 160 20.59 -3.69 -24.84
CA VAL A 160 22.02 -3.30 -24.87
C VAL A 160 22.93 -4.52 -24.93
N GLN A 161 22.47 -5.72 -24.55
CA GLN A 161 23.25 -6.93 -24.67
C GLN A 161 23.04 -7.55 -26.05
N PRO A 162 24.10 -7.73 -26.87
CA PRO A 162 23.99 -8.37 -28.18
C PRO A 162 23.74 -9.88 -27.97
N SER A 163 22.49 -10.25 -27.69
CA SER A 163 22.09 -11.64 -27.52
C SER A 163 20.96 -11.98 -28.50
N LEU A 164 21.06 -13.13 -29.16
CA LEU A 164 19.98 -13.71 -29.97
C LEU A 164 18.66 -13.81 -29.18
N LYS A 165 18.76 -13.93 -27.85
CA LYS A 165 17.62 -13.95 -26.92
C LYS A 165 16.79 -12.67 -26.93
N PHE A 166 17.33 -11.52 -27.34
CA PHE A 166 16.58 -10.25 -27.38
C PHE A 166 15.41 -10.28 -28.36
N GLN A 167 15.56 -10.96 -29.52
CA GLN A 167 14.48 -11.05 -30.51
C GLN A 167 13.28 -11.84 -29.98
N GLN A 168 13.51 -12.88 -29.18
CA GLN A 168 12.46 -13.68 -28.56
C GLN A 168 11.72 -12.91 -27.46
N VAL A 169 12.44 -12.18 -26.61
CA VAL A 169 11.85 -11.38 -25.51
C VAL A 169 11.01 -10.19 -26.00
N ARG A 170 11.25 -9.73 -27.24
CA ARG A 170 10.48 -8.64 -27.87
C ARG A 170 9.05 -9.03 -28.29
N ASN A 171 8.68 -10.31 -28.17
CA ASN A 171 7.33 -10.75 -28.52
C ASN A 171 6.27 -10.07 -27.62
N SER A 172 5.27 -9.44 -28.24
CA SER A 172 4.20 -8.72 -27.54
C SER A 172 3.36 -9.62 -26.64
N THR A 173 3.22 -10.90 -26.99
CA THR A 173 2.48 -11.87 -26.18
C THR A 173 3.21 -12.19 -24.87
N ILE A 174 4.54 -12.30 -24.92
CA ILE A 174 5.38 -12.55 -23.74
C ILE A 174 5.36 -11.34 -22.81
N ALA A 175 5.47 -10.12 -23.36
CA ALA A 175 5.37 -8.89 -22.57
C ALA A 175 4.02 -8.79 -21.84
N ARG A 176 2.91 -9.04 -22.55
CA ARG A 176 1.57 -9.05 -21.94
C ARG A 176 1.44 -10.11 -20.85
N THR A 177 1.94 -11.32 -21.08
CA THR A 177 1.88 -12.41 -20.10
C THR A 177 2.66 -12.06 -18.84
N ARG A 178 3.87 -11.50 -18.97
CA ARG A 178 4.68 -11.01 -17.83
C ARG A 178 3.94 -9.95 -17.01
N LEU A 179 3.29 -8.99 -17.68
CA LEU A 179 2.49 -7.97 -17.00
C LEU A 179 1.33 -8.58 -16.22
N ILE A 180 0.59 -9.51 -16.82
CA ILE A 180 -0.54 -10.19 -16.16
C ILE A 180 -0.06 -10.97 -14.93
N ILE A 181 0.98 -11.80 -15.08
CA ILE A 181 1.55 -12.59 -13.99
C ILE A 181 2.01 -11.68 -12.84
N MET A 182 2.67 -10.56 -13.15
CA MET A 182 3.10 -9.61 -12.14
C MET A 182 1.93 -8.96 -11.42
N VAL A 183 0.89 -8.52 -12.14
CA VAL A 183 -0.30 -7.92 -11.52
C VAL A 183 -0.97 -8.92 -10.59
N VAL A 184 -1.13 -10.17 -11.02
CA VAL A 184 -1.69 -11.24 -10.19
C VAL A 184 -0.81 -11.48 -8.96
N PHE A 185 0.50 -11.57 -9.12
CA PHE A 185 1.44 -11.74 -8.01
C PHE A 185 1.33 -10.61 -6.99
N VAL A 186 1.35 -9.35 -7.43
CA VAL A 186 1.24 -8.20 -6.52
C VAL A 186 -0.11 -8.21 -5.81
N VAL A 187 -1.22 -8.44 -6.52
CA VAL A 187 -2.55 -8.53 -5.91
C VAL A 187 -2.59 -9.62 -4.83
N LEU A 188 -2.06 -10.82 -5.11
CA LEU A 188 -1.98 -11.91 -4.14
C LEU A 188 -1.17 -11.53 -2.89
N CYS A 189 -0.06 -10.78 -3.04
CA CYS A 189 0.71 -10.29 -1.89
C CYS A 189 -0.08 -9.31 -1.00
N TYR A 190 -1.05 -8.59 -1.56
CA TYR A 190 -1.87 -7.63 -0.83
C TYR A 190 -3.13 -8.26 -0.21
N ILE A 191 -3.58 -9.45 -0.64
CA ILE A 191 -4.76 -10.13 -0.08
C ILE A 191 -4.67 -10.29 1.45
N PRO A 192 -3.56 -10.79 2.04
CA PRO A 192 -3.48 -10.92 3.50
C PRO A 192 -3.65 -9.60 4.24
N VAL A 193 -3.17 -8.49 3.66
CA VAL A 193 -3.31 -7.14 4.23
C VAL A 193 -4.78 -6.70 4.22
N ILE A 194 -5.50 -7.02 3.15
CA ILE A 194 -6.94 -6.75 3.04
C ILE A 194 -7.69 -7.61 4.07
N CYS A 195 -7.48 -8.92 4.10
CA CYS A 195 -8.23 -9.85 4.95
C CYS A 195 -8.07 -9.59 6.46
N LEU A 196 -6.95 -9.00 6.87
CA LEU A 196 -6.67 -8.69 8.29
C LEU A 196 -7.23 -7.32 8.74
N GLY A 197 -7.91 -6.58 7.86
CA GLY A 197 -8.62 -5.35 8.21
C GLY A 197 -9.85 -5.64 9.08
N GLU A 198 -10.16 -4.73 10.01
CA GLU A 198 -11.29 -4.87 10.95
C GLU A 198 -12.11 -3.58 10.95
N VAL A 199 -13.44 -3.72 10.86
CA VAL A 199 -14.41 -2.62 11.03
C VAL A 199 -15.09 -2.78 12.38
N ILE A 200 -14.97 -1.78 13.23
CA ILE A 200 -15.46 -1.82 14.62
C ILE A 200 -16.67 -0.89 14.75
N PRO A 201 -17.83 -1.36 15.22
CA PRO A 201 -18.97 -0.51 15.52
C PRO A 201 -18.68 0.41 16.72
N LEU A 202 -19.04 1.69 16.59
CA LEU A 202 -19.11 2.67 17.67
C LEU A 202 -20.58 2.95 18.02
N SER A 203 -20.80 3.51 19.20
CA SER A 203 -22.12 3.97 19.63
C SER A 203 -22.72 4.99 18.65
N TYR A 204 -24.05 5.02 18.54
CA TYR A 204 -24.81 5.94 17.69
C TYR A 204 -24.66 5.73 16.18
N GLY A 205 -24.52 4.47 15.73
CA GLY A 205 -24.49 4.14 14.29
C GLY A 205 -23.20 4.57 13.57
N ARG A 206 -22.14 4.85 14.33
CA ARG A 206 -20.82 5.22 13.81
C ARG A 206 -19.91 4.00 13.72
N TRP A 207 -18.89 4.06 12.87
CA TRP A 207 -18.01 2.94 12.57
C TRP A 207 -16.56 3.40 12.50
N VAL A 208 -15.63 2.62 13.04
CA VAL A 208 -14.19 2.89 12.91
C VAL A 208 -13.54 1.80 12.07
N GLY A 209 -12.76 2.23 11.08
CA GLY A 209 -11.98 1.36 10.23
C GLY A 209 -10.56 1.20 10.74
N VAL A 210 -10.15 0.00 11.14
CA VAL A 210 -8.78 -0.30 11.55
C VAL A 210 -8.11 -1.11 10.46
N SER A 211 -7.31 -0.43 9.63
CA SER A 211 -6.46 -1.13 8.67
C SER A 211 -5.24 -1.73 9.35
N VAL A 212 -4.76 -2.85 8.82
CA VAL A 212 -3.56 -3.57 9.29
C VAL A 212 -2.32 -2.67 9.32
N MET A 213 -2.25 -1.75 8.36
CA MET A 213 -1.15 -0.79 8.24
C MET A 213 -1.14 0.22 9.39
N LEU A 214 -2.30 0.51 9.98
CA LEU A 214 -2.44 1.44 11.11
C LEU A 214 -2.42 0.76 12.48
N LYS A 215 -2.65 -0.56 12.55
CA LYS A 215 -2.66 -1.34 13.80
C LYS A 215 -1.25 -1.42 14.41
N LYS A 216 -0.87 -0.45 15.25
CA LYS A 216 0.44 -0.39 15.96
C LYS A 216 0.48 -1.12 17.32
N ALA A 217 -0.66 -1.29 17.99
CA ALA A 217 -0.68 -1.54 19.44
C ALA A 217 -0.64 -3.02 19.88
N LYS A 218 -0.86 -4.00 18.99
CA LYS A 218 -0.88 -5.44 19.34
C LYS A 218 -0.37 -6.32 18.20
N GLU A 219 0.84 -6.04 17.72
CA GLU A 219 1.43 -6.85 16.65
C GLU A 219 2.04 -8.14 17.23
N GLY A 220 1.36 -9.27 17.03
CA GLY A 220 1.98 -10.58 17.19
C GLY A 220 3.19 -10.75 16.25
N PRO A 221 4.12 -11.67 16.56
CA PRO A 221 5.35 -11.86 15.76
C PRO A 221 5.06 -12.17 14.29
N TRP A 222 3.96 -12.87 14.01
CA TRP A 222 3.49 -13.17 12.65
C TRP A 222 3.19 -11.91 11.82
N LEU A 223 2.55 -10.90 12.41
CA LEU A 223 2.18 -9.69 11.69
C LEU A 223 3.40 -8.83 11.35
N LYS A 224 4.38 -8.78 12.27
CA LYS A 224 5.67 -8.13 12.04
C LYS A 224 6.42 -8.77 10.88
N PHE A 225 6.44 -10.10 10.86
CA PHE A 225 7.05 -10.86 9.76
C PHE A 225 6.35 -10.56 8.43
N LEU A 226 5.02 -10.57 8.38
CA LEU A 226 4.27 -10.23 7.16
C LEU A 226 4.58 -8.80 6.66
N LYS A 227 4.59 -7.82 7.57
CA LYS A 227 4.96 -6.42 7.24
C LYS A 227 6.38 -6.33 6.71
N PHE A 228 7.32 -7.06 7.30
CA PHE A 228 8.70 -7.15 6.82
C PHE A 228 8.78 -7.76 5.41
N CYS A 229 8.15 -8.91 5.18
CA CYS A 229 8.11 -9.55 3.86
C CYS A 229 7.52 -8.61 2.80
N PHE A 230 6.44 -7.92 3.13
CA PHE A 230 5.81 -6.95 2.26
C PHE A 230 6.73 -5.75 1.95
N LEU A 231 7.38 -5.19 2.98
CA LEU A 231 8.36 -4.11 2.79
C LEU A 231 9.51 -4.55 1.86
N MET A 232 9.99 -5.78 2.06
CA MET A 232 11.07 -6.34 1.23
C MET A 232 10.61 -6.56 -0.21
N LEU A 233 9.49 -7.26 -0.43
CA LEU A 233 9.02 -7.63 -1.76
C LEU A 233 8.46 -6.46 -2.56
N CYS A 234 7.69 -5.58 -1.92
CA CYS A 234 6.97 -4.51 -2.63
C CYS A 234 7.81 -3.24 -2.80
N ASN A 235 8.81 -3.00 -1.93
CA ASN A 235 9.65 -1.79 -1.99
C ASN A 235 11.13 -2.10 -2.23
N PHE A 236 11.76 -2.94 -1.40
CA PHE A 236 13.22 -3.12 -1.47
C PHE A 236 13.66 -3.84 -2.74
N VAL A 237 13.08 -5.00 -3.05
CA VAL A 237 13.39 -5.82 -4.23
C VAL A 237 13.31 -5.02 -5.53
N PRO A 238 12.19 -4.34 -5.87
CA PRO A 238 12.13 -3.60 -7.12
C PRO A 238 13.14 -2.44 -7.19
N CYS A 239 13.42 -1.76 -6.08
CA CYS A 239 14.45 -0.72 -6.03
C CYS A 239 15.86 -1.27 -6.30
N VAL A 240 16.22 -2.41 -5.71
CA VAL A 240 17.51 -3.07 -5.98
C VAL A 240 17.57 -3.51 -7.43
N CYS A 241 16.52 -4.13 -7.96
CA CYS A 241 16.44 -4.55 -9.35
C CYS A 241 16.63 -3.35 -10.30
N LEU A 242 15.96 -2.22 -10.07
CA LEU A 242 16.10 -1.02 -10.89
C LEU A 242 17.55 -0.49 -10.90
N ASN A 243 18.21 -0.46 -9.74
CA ASN A 243 19.59 0.01 -9.62
C ASN A 243 20.56 -0.94 -10.36
N VAL A 244 20.43 -2.25 -10.15
CA VAL A 244 21.27 -3.26 -10.81
C VAL A 244 21.10 -3.21 -12.33
N LEU A 245 19.86 -3.17 -12.83
CA LEU A 245 19.58 -3.10 -14.27
C LEU A 245 20.08 -1.79 -14.88
N SER A 246 19.96 -0.67 -14.16
CA SER A 246 20.45 0.63 -14.62
C SER A 246 21.97 0.66 -14.71
N CYS A 247 22.68 0.12 -13.71
CA CYS A 247 24.13 -0.01 -13.71
C CYS A 247 24.62 -0.97 -14.80
N GLY A 248 23.97 -2.12 -14.95
CA GLY A 248 24.29 -3.07 -16.02
C GLY A 248 24.13 -2.45 -17.42
N ARG A 249 23.11 -1.60 -17.61
CA ARG A 249 22.88 -0.90 -18.88
C ARG A 249 23.99 0.10 -19.20
N THR A 250 24.41 0.91 -18.23
CA THR A 250 25.48 1.91 -18.46
C THR A 250 26.81 1.23 -18.76
N MET A 251 27.16 0.16 -18.03
CA MET A 251 28.35 -0.65 -18.31
C MET A 251 28.30 -1.30 -19.70
N GLY A 252 27.15 -1.83 -20.12
CA GLY A 252 26.97 -2.42 -21.44
C GLY A 252 27.16 -1.41 -22.57
N LEU A 253 26.66 -0.18 -22.40
CA LEU A 253 26.87 0.90 -23.37
C LEU A 253 28.32 1.36 -23.42
N ALA A 254 29.00 1.47 -22.27
CA ALA A 254 30.41 1.82 -22.20
C ALA A 254 31.29 0.79 -22.96
N LYS A 255 31.05 -0.51 -22.77
CA LYS A 255 31.75 -1.57 -23.49
C LYS A 255 31.56 -1.49 -25.01
N ARG A 256 30.33 -1.22 -25.49
CA ARG A 256 30.05 -1.06 -26.92
C ARG A 256 30.80 0.15 -27.52
N LYS A 257 30.85 1.26 -26.79
CA LYS A 257 31.57 2.46 -27.23
C LYS A 257 33.08 2.19 -27.36
N ALA A 258 33.66 1.50 -26.39
CA ALA A 258 35.08 1.11 -26.43
C ALA A 258 35.38 0.12 -27.58
N GLY A 259 34.52 -0.88 -27.80
CA GLY A 259 34.69 -1.84 -28.90
C GLY A 259 34.62 -1.19 -30.28
N ASN A 260 33.72 -0.23 -30.49
CA ASN A 260 33.63 0.49 -31.76
C ASN A 260 34.82 1.42 -32.02
N GLN A 261 35.45 1.96 -30.98
CA GLN A 261 36.67 2.75 -31.15
C GLN A 261 37.85 1.88 -31.58
N GLY A 262 37.95 0.64 -31.09
CA GLY A 262 39.02 -0.29 -31.49
C GLY A 262 39.00 -0.70 -32.97
N ILE A 263 37.82 -0.70 -33.62
CA ILE A 263 37.66 -1.07 -35.04
C ILE A 263 38.02 0.08 -35.98
N LEU A 264 38.05 1.33 -35.50
CA LEU A 264 38.36 2.52 -36.31
C LEU A 264 39.87 2.82 -36.43
N TYR A 265 40.72 2.09 -35.71
CA TYR A 265 42.18 2.27 -35.69
C TYR A 265 42.97 1.08 -36.25
N THR A 266 42.29 0.13 -36.90
CA THR A 266 42.88 -1.01 -37.62
C THR A 266 42.49 -0.94 -39.08
#